data_AF-A0A948VA20-F1
#
_entry.id   AF-A0A948VA20-F1
#
_cell.length_a   1.000
_cell.length_b   1.000
_cell.length_c   1.000
_cell.angle_alpha   90.00
_cell.angle_beta   90.00
_cell.angle_gamma   90.00
#
_symmetry.space_group_name_H-M   'P 1'
#
loop_
_entity.id
_entity.type
_entity.pdbx_description
1 polymer ?
#
loop_
_entity_poly.entity_id
_entity_poly.type
_entity_poly.pdbx_seq_one_letter_code
_entity_poly.pdbx_strand_id
1 'polypeptide(L)'
;EKFGPRVRLFKVFTDLPLSYDSYEPFGVTEFCRVCKKCAIHCPSQAIPYGDMTTEGHNISNHSGVLKWYSNYEKCFQFWAKIRTDCANCIRVCPFNKPEGLLHDLVRWHIKHFPRLDSPIVKIDDLLGYGKQKRANRYWN
;
A
#
# COMPACT_ATOMS: atom_id res chain seq x y z
N GLU A 1 -4.95 -5.20 -9.19
CA GLU A 1 -4.16 -4.00 -9.50
C GLU A 1 -2.84 -4.27 -10.19
N LYS A 2 -2.63 -3.63 -11.35
CA LYS A 2 -1.47 -3.82 -12.21
C LYS A 2 -0.16 -3.39 -11.56
N PHE A 3 -0.18 -2.28 -10.84
CA PHE A 3 1.01 -1.67 -10.25
C PHE A 3 1.02 -1.64 -8.72
N GLY A 4 -0.07 -2.07 -8.08
CA GLY A 4 -0.27 -1.87 -6.65
C GLY A 4 -0.10 -0.38 -6.27
N PRO A 5 0.55 -0.04 -5.14
CA PRO A 5 0.77 1.35 -4.76
C PRO A 5 1.90 2.05 -5.55
N ARG A 6 2.54 1.38 -6.53
CA ARG A 6 3.62 1.96 -7.33
C ARG A 6 3.07 2.70 -8.56
N VAL A 7 2.21 3.68 -8.30
CA VAL A 7 1.61 4.56 -9.30
C VAL A 7 1.49 5.97 -8.70
N ARG A 8 1.66 7.01 -9.52
CA ARG A 8 1.38 8.40 -9.14
C ARG A 8 0.07 8.82 -9.80
N LEU A 9 -0.79 9.49 -9.04
CA LEU A 9 -2.11 9.89 -9.49
C LEU A 9 -2.12 11.38 -9.87
N PHE A 10 -2.85 11.71 -10.93
CA PHE A 10 -3.14 13.07 -11.38
C PHE A 10 -4.62 13.14 -11.77
N LYS A 11 -5.23 14.32 -11.65
CA LYS A 11 -6.66 14.51 -11.96
C LYS A 11 -6.90 15.84 -12.65
N VAL A 12 -7.83 15.84 -13.61
CA VAL A 12 -8.32 17.03 -14.32
C VAL A 12 -9.81 17.16 -14.04
N PHE A 13 -10.25 18.39 -13.74
CA PHE A 13 -11.66 18.72 -13.61
C PHE A 13 -12.12 19.38 -14.91
N THR A 14 -13.29 18.98 -15.41
CA THR A 14 -13.85 19.49 -16.65
C THR A 14 -15.37 19.41 -16.59
N ASP A 15 -16.04 20.34 -17.26
CA ASP A 15 -17.49 20.32 -17.46
C ASP A 15 -17.90 19.50 -18.70
N LEU A 16 -16.93 18.89 -19.40
CA LEU A 16 -17.22 17.99 -20.52
C LEU A 16 -18.11 16.83 -20.03
N PRO A 17 -19.26 16.56 -20.66
CA PRO A 17 -20.10 15.43 -20.29
C PRO A 17 -19.38 14.12 -20.62
N LEU A 18 -19.09 13.33 -19.59
CA LEU A 18 -18.41 12.03 -19.69
C LEU A 18 -19.21 10.97 -18.94
N SER A 19 -19.15 9.72 -19.41
CA SER A 19 -19.65 8.57 -18.65
C SER A 19 -18.71 8.28 -17.48
N TYR A 20 -19.25 8.01 -16.30
CA TYR A 20 -18.47 7.64 -15.12
C TYR A 20 -18.14 6.15 -15.10
N ASP A 21 -16.93 5.81 -14.65
CA ASP A 21 -16.55 4.44 -14.31
C ASP A 21 -17.24 3.98 -13.01
N SER A 22 -17.36 2.66 -12.84
CA SER A 22 -17.83 2.04 -11.61
C SER A 22 -16.69 1.63 -10.68
N TYR A 23 -16.96 1.63 -9.38
CA TYR A 23 -16.04 1.08 -8.40
C TYR A 23 -15.92 -0.45 -8.54
N GLU A 24 -14.69 -0.97 -8.70
CA GLU A 24 -14.41 -2.40 -8.76
C GLU A 24 -13.53 -2.87 -7.58
N PRO A 25 -14.09 -3.50 -6.54
CA PRO A 25 -13.31 -4.06 -5.45
C PRO A 25 -12.51 -5.29 -5.90
N PHE A 26 -11.29 -5.44 -5.37
CA PHE A 26 -10.38 -6.55 -5.71
C PHE A 26 -9.78 -7.27 -4.48
N GLY A 27 -10.41 -7.17 -3.31
CA GLY A 27 -10.00 -7.87 -2.08
C GLY A 27 -8.89 -7.18 -1.28
N VAL A 28 -8.49 -5.95 -1.63
CA VAL A 28 -7.39 -5.23 -0.97
C VAL A 28 -7.66 -4.94 0.50
N THR A 29 -8.92 -4.67 0.86
CA THR A 29 -9.30 -4.32 2.22
C THR A 29 -9.06 -5.51 3.16
N GLU A 30 -9.54 -6.68 2.75
CA GLU A 30 -9.40 -7.94 3.49
C GLU A 30 -7.93 -8.36 3.58
N PHE A 31 -7.20 -8.28 2.46
CA PHE A 31 -5.78 -8.56 2.44
C PHE A 31 -4.98 -7.66 3.39
N CYS A 32 -5.28 -6.35 3.39
CA CYS A 32 -4.59 -5.39 4.25
C CYS A 32 -4.84 -5.62 5.75
N ARG A 33 -6.03 -6.11 6.14
CA ARG A 33 -6.35 -6.45 7.54
C ARG A 33 -5.41 -7.52 8.10
N VAL A 34 -4.99 -8.49 7.29
CA VAL A 34 -4.09 -9.57 7.70
C VAL A 34 -2.61 -9.27 7.43
N CYS A 35 -2.30 -8.54 6.35
CA CYS A 35 -0.92 -8.40 5.87
C CYS A 35 -0.04 -7.52 6.76
N LYS A 36 -0.47 -6.30 7.08
CA LYS A 36 0.22 -5.31 7.94
C LYS A 36 1.69 -5.02 7.61
N LYS A 37 2.22 -5.50 6.48
CA LYS A 37 3.65 -5.43 6.12
C LYS A 37 4.15 -4.00 5.97
N CYS A 38 3.32 -3.09 5.45
CA CYS A 38 3.65 -1.67 5.38
C CYS A 38 3.82 -1.03 6.77
N ALA A 39 3.00 -1.41 7.76
CA ALA A 39 3.13 -0.94 9.14
C ALA A 39 4.40 -1.47 9.80
N ILE A 40 4.67 -2.77 9.65
CA ILE A 40 5.88 -3.43 10.19
C ILE A 40 7.15 -2.74 9.68
N HIS A 41 7.23 -2.45 8.38
CA HIS A 41 8.44 -1.86 7.79
C HIS A 41 8.44 -0.33 7.73
N CYS A 42 7.47 0.34 8.35
CA CYS A 42 7.44 1.80 8.42
C CYS A 42 8.54 2.28 9.40
N PRO A 43 9.59 2.98 8.94
CA PRO A 43 10.69 3.37 9.82
C PRO A 43 10.29 4.38 10.90
N SER A 44 9.23 5.15 10.67
CA SER A 44 8.67 6.11 11.63
C SER A 44 7.47 5.57 12.42
N GLN A 45 7.06 4.33 12.16
CA GLN A 45 5.86 3.71 12.76
C GLN A 45 4.62 4.63 12.64
N ALA A 46 4.45 5.22 11.45
CA ALA A 46 3.36 6.13 11.12
C ALA A 46 2.06 5.42 10.69
N ILE A 47 2.15 4.16 10.24
CA ILE A 47 1.01 3.40 9.73
C ILE A 47 0.43 2.56 10.87
N PRO A 48 -0.90 2.57 11.11
CA PRO A 48 -1.51 1.82 12.21
C PRO A 48 -1.55 0.31 11.94
N TYR A 49 -1.55 -0.48 13.01
CA TYR A 49 -1.78 -1.94 12.98
C TYR A 49 -3.25 -2.34 13.20
N GLY A 50 -4.07 -1.39 13.65
CA GLY A 50 -5.46 -1.61 14.05
C GLY A 50 -6.45 -1.61 12.89
N ASP A 51 -7.73 -1.61 13.24
CA ASP A 51 -8.82 -1.52 12.27
C ASP A 51 -8.97 -0.11 11.70
N MET A 52 -9.72 -0.02 10.59
CA MET A 52 -10.16 1.25 10.05
C MET A 52 -11.08 1.96 11.04
N THR A 53 -11.02 3.29 11.06
CA THR A 53 -11.89 4.16 11.86
C THR A 53 -12.42 5.27 10.96
N THR A 54 -13.37 6.06 11.45
CA THR A 54 -13.80 7.33 10.83
C THR A 54 -13.04 8.53 11.39
N GLU A 55 -12.33 8.36 12.50
CA GLU A 55 -11.69 9.44 13.23
C GLU A 55 -10.18 9.53 12.93
N GLY A 56 -9.76 10.69 12.41
CA GLY A 56 -8.36 11.04 12.30
C GLY A 56 -7.70 11.29 13.65
N HIS A 57 -6.37 11.14 13.71
CA HIS A 57 -5.61 11.30 14.95
C HIS A 57 -5.04 12.71 15.14
N ASN A 58 -5.00 13.53 14.08
CA ASN A 58 -4.53 14.91 14.12
C ASN A 58 -5.10 15.75 12.95
N ILE A 59 -4.74 17.03 12.89
CA ILE A 59 -5.17 17.98 11.84
C ILE A 59 -4.74 17.57 10.43
N SER A 60 -3.71 16.72 10.31
CA SER A 60 -3.24 16.19 9.03
C SER A 60 -4.14 15.04 8.52
N ASN A 61 -5.26 14.78 9.18
CA ASN A 61 -6.24 13.77 8.79
C ASN A 61 -7.61 14.40 8.52
N HIS A 62 -8.21 14.03 7.39
CA HIS A 62 -9.61 14.35 7.08
C HIS A 62 -10.53 13.24 7.61
N SER A 63 -11.14 13.47 8.77
CA SER A 63 -12.11 12.57 9.43
C SER A 63 -13.40 12.39 8.63
N GLY A 64 -14.27 11.47 9.06
CA GLY A 64 -15.58 11.19 8.47
C GLY A 64 -15.58 10.12 7.37
N VAL A 65 -14.41 9.60 6.99
CA VAL A 65 -14.28 8.51 6.01
C VAL A 65 -13.66 7.29 6.68
N LEU A 66 -14.27 6.12 6.49
CA LEU A 66 -13.73 4.86 7.03
C LEU A 66 -12.44 4.48 6.31
N LYS A 67 -11.29 4.57 6.99
CA LYS A 67 -9.96 4.20 6.46
C LYS A 67 -8.94 3.97 7.58
N TRP A 68 -7.76 3.48 7.21
CA TRP A 68 -6.60 3.47 8.11
C TRP A 68 -5.94 4.86 8.12
N TYR A 69 -6.11 5.59 9.22
CA TYR A 69 -5.48 6.90 9.40
C TYR A 69 -4.02 6.73 9.81
N SER A 70 -3.11 7.13 8.91
CA SER A 70 -1.68 7.20 9.23
C SER A 70 -1.33 8.52 9.90
N ASN A 71 -0.33 8.49 10.78
CA ASN A 71 0.28 9.68 11.36
C ASN A 71 1.24 10.32 10.34
N TYR A 72 0.71 11.20 9.49
CA TYR A 72 1.48 11.82 8.41
C TYR A 72 2.58 12.78 8.91
N GLU A 73 2.42 13.35 10.11
CA GLU A 73 3.45 14.19 10.74
C GLU A 73 4.69 13.36 11.07
N LYS A 74 4.54 12.16 11.68
CA LYS A 74 5.64 11.22 11.88
C LYS A 74 6.28 10.76 10.57
N CYS A 75 5.47 10.54 9.53
CA CYS A 75 5.98 10.20 8.20
C CYS A 75 6.87 11.32 7.64
N PHE A 76 6.39 12.56 7.68
CA PHE A 76 7.10 13.72 7.17
C PHE A 76 8.34 14.08 7.99
N GLN A 77 8.29 13.95 9.32
CA GLN A 77 9.47 14.10 10.19
C GLN A 77 10.60 13.15 9.79
N PHE A 78 10.25 11.91 9.40
CA PHE A 78 11.25 10.97 8.89
C PHE A 78 11.86 11.42 7.56
N TRP A 79 11.07 11.97 6.64
CA TRP A 79 11.58 12.54 5.39
C TRP A 79 12.57 13.67 5.66
N ALA A 80 12.21 14.60 6.56
CA ALA A 80 13.09 15.68 6.98
C ALA A 80 14.41 15.14 7.57
N LYS A 81 14.34 14.09 8.40
CA LYS A 81 15.53 13.44 8.98
C LYS A 81 16.45 12.81 7.94
N ILE A 82 15.89 12.12 6.93
CA ILE A 82 16.70 11.48 5.88
C ILE A 82 17.05 12.42 4.72
N ARG A 83 16.50 13.64 4.71
CA ARG A 83 16.68 14.67 3.68
C ARG A 83 16.30 14.21 2.26
N THR A 84 15.33 13.31 2.17
CA THR A 84 14.76 12.80 0.91
C THR A 84 13.39 12.20 1.18
N ASP A 85 12.68 11.83 0.12
CA ASP A 85 11.48 11.02 0.21
C ASP A 85 11.75 9.58 0.68
N CYS A 86 10.81 9.04 1.46
CA CYS A 86 10.75 7.62 1.76
C CYS A 86 9.80 6.93 0.77
N ALA A 87 9.86 5.60 0.69
CA ALA A 87 8.87 4.80 -0.06
C ALA A 87 8.80 3.36 0.45
N ASN A 88 9.18 3.13 1.71
CA ASN A 88 9.28 1.77 2.25
C ASN A 88 7.95 1.01 2.22
N CYS A 89 6.84 1.68 2.53
CA CYS A 89 5.49 1.09 2.44
C CYS A 89 5.16 0.60 1.02
N ILE A 90 5.49 1.39 -0.01
CA ILE A 90 5.29 1.04 -1.42
C ILE A 90 6.18 -0.15 -1.79
N ARG A 91 7.47 -0.10 -1.42
CA ARG A 91 8.47 -1.12 -1.75
C ARG A 91 8.13 -2.50 -1.18
N VAL A 92 7.64 -2.57 0.06
CA VAL A 92 7.36 -3.85 0.73
C VAL A 92 5.98 -4.42 0.41
N CYS A 93 5.09 -3.63 -0.20
CA CYS A 93 3.71 -4.04 -0.47
C CYS A 93 3.66 -5.30 -1.36
N PRO A 94 2.91 -6.34 -0.97
CA PRO A 94 2.68 -7.52 -1.82
C PRO A 94 2.01 -7.22 -3.17
N PHE A 95 1.29 -6.10 -3.31
CA PHE A 95 0.73 -5.69 -4.61
C PHE A 95 1.74 -5.04 -5.56
N ASN A 96 2.97 -4.73 -5.11
CA ASN A 96 4.02 -4.09 -5.92
C ASN A 96 4.90 -5.11 -6.69
N LYS A 97 4.46 -6.36 -6.83
CA LYS A 97 5.19 -7.36 -7.62
C LYS A 97 4.97 -7.13 -9.12
N PRO A 98 5.93 -7.53 -9.99
CA PRO A 98 5.70 -7.51 -11.43
C PRO A 98 4.57 -8.45 -11.84
N GLU A 99 4.08 -8.26 -13.07
CA GLU A 99 3.20 -9.23 -13.75
C GLU A 99 3.92 -10.58 -13.94
N GLY A 100 3.14 -11.63 -14.10
CA GLY A 100 3.64 -12.99 -14.29
C GLY A 100 2.72 -14.01 -13.67
N LEU A 101 2.63 -15.18 -14.31
CA LEU A 101 1.63 -16.23 -14.03
C LEU A 101 1.44 -16.52 -12.54
N LEU A 102 2.53 -16.63 -11.77
CA LEU A 102 2.47 -16.85 -10.32
C LEU A 102 1.83 -15.68 -9.55
N HIS A 103 2.27 -14.45 -9.79
CA HIS A 103 1.71 -13.28 -9.10
C HIS A 103 0.29 -12.97 -9.57
N ASP A 104 -0.03 -13.25 -10.82
CA ASP A 104 -1.36 -13.04 -11.38
C ASP A 104 -2.34 -14.04 -10.78
N LEU A 105 -1.92 -15.30 -10.57
CA LEU A 105 -2.69 -16.29 -9.82
C LEU A 105 -2.90 -15.87 -8.35
N VAL A 106 -1.87 -15.33 -7.69
CA VAL A 106 -2.00 -14.81 -6.32
C VAL A 106 -2.99 -13.65 -6.25
N ARG A 107 -2.91 -12.68 -7.18
CA ARG A 107 -3.86 -11.56 -7.24
C ARG A 107 -5.29 -12.03 -7.54
N TRP A 108 -5.43 -13.02 -8.41
CA TRP A 108 -6.72 -13.66 -8.67
C TRP A 108 -7.25 -14.34 -7.41
N HIS A 109 -6.40 -15.06 -6.67
CA HIS A 109 -6.79 -15.68 -5.40
C HIS A 109 -7.26 -14.64 -4.38
N ILE A 110 -6.49 -13.57 -4.14
CA ILE A 110 -6.85 -12.50 -3.20
C ILE A 110 -8.22 -11.89 -3.55
N LYS A 111 -8.50 -11.73 -4.85
CA LYS A 111 -9.80 -11.20 -5.33
C LYS A 111 -10.98 -12.13 -5.02
N HIS A 112 -10.79 -13.46 -5.02
CA HIS A 112 -11.88 -14.43 -4.92
C HIS A 112 -11.98 -15.13 -3.56
N PHE A 113 -10.87 -15.24 -2.82
CA PHE A 113 -10.77 -16.01 -1.57
C PHE A 113 -10.08 -15.24 -0.43
N PRO A 114 -10.50 -14.00 -0.11
CA PRO A 114 -9.81 -13.10 0.83
C PRO A 114 -9.63 -13.65 2.25
N ARG A 115 -10.40 -14.67 2.66
CA ARG A 115 -10.29 -15.32 3.98
C ARG A 115 -9.02 -16.18 4.12
N LEU A 116 -8.33 -16.48 3.01
CA LEU A 116 -7.19 -17.39 2.97
C LEU A 116 -5.86 -16.66 2.69
N ASP A 117 -5.80 -15.35 2.93
CA ASP A 117 -4.66 -14.52 2.55
C ASP A 117 -3.46 -14.62 3.53
N SER A 118 -3.66 -15.07 4.77
CA SER A 118 -2.60 -15.11 5.80
C SER A 118 -1.37 -15.95 5.39
N PRO A 119 -1.51 -17.16 4.82
CA PRO A 119 -0.38 -17.91 4.26
C PRO A 119 0.36 -17.16 3.15
N ILE A 120 -0.34 -16.41 2.29
CA ILE A 120 0.27 -15.67 1.17
C ILE A 120 1.26 -14.63 1.68
N VAL A 121 0.91 -13.94 2.76
CA VAL A 121 1.78 -12.94 3.40
C VAL A 121 3.08 -13.59 3.90
N LYS A 122 2.98 -14.76 4.55
CA LYS A 122 4.15 -15.50 5.04
C LYS A 122 5.04 -15.99 3.90
N ILE A 123 4.45 -16.44 2.80
CA ILE A 123 5.18 -16.85 1.60
C ILE A 123 5.89 -15.65 0.97
N ASP A 124 5.27 -14.47 0.93
CA ASP A 124 5.89 -13.23 0.43
C ASP A 124 7.18 -12.89 1.21
N ASP A 125 7.16 -13.08 2.53
CA ASP A 125 8.32 -12.89 3.40
C ASP A 125 9.39 -13.96 3.20
N LEU A 126 8.99 -15.24 3.12
CA LEU A 126 9.90 -16.37 2.91
C LEU A 126 10.68 -16.26 1.59
N LEU A 127 10.00 -15.87 0.51
CA LEU A 127 10.61 -15.62 -0.79
C LEU A 127 11.49 -14.36 -0.82
N GLY A 128 11.55 -13.62 0.29
CA GLY A 128 12.41 -12.45 0.46
C GLY A 128 11.97 -11.24 -0.35
N TYR A 129 10.69 -11.17 -0.73
CA TYR A 129 10.18 -10.04 -1.46
C TYR A 129 10.14 -8.77 -0.60
N GLY A 130 10.40 -7.64 -1.25
CA GLY A 130 10.41 -6.35 -0.58
C GLY A 130 11.66 -6.13 0.27
N LYS A 131 12.79 -6.78 -0.01
CA LYS A 131 14.11 -6.41 0.53
C LYS A 131 14.69 -5.18 -0.18
N GLN A 132 15.53 -4.41 0.51
CA GLN A 132 16.26 -3.31 -0.13
C GLN A 132 17.34 -3.89 -1.04
N LYS A 133 17.48 -3.30 -2.23
CA LYS A 133 18.55 -3.64 -3.17
C LYS A 133 19.69 -2.63 -3.03
N ARG A 134 20.91 -3.05 -3.33
CA ARG A 134 22.08 -2.14 -3.32
C ARG A 134 21.91 -1.07 -4.39
N ALA A 135 22.13 0.19 -4.04
CA ALA A 135 21.95 1.34 -4.94
C ALA A 135 22.81 1.23 -6.21
N ASN A 136 24.02 0.69 -6.06
CA ASN A 136 24.97 0.49 -7.15
C ASN A 136 24.51 -0.46 -8.26
N ARG A 137 23.42 -1.22 -8.04
CA ARG A 137 22.82 -2.05 -9.10
C ARG A 137 21.96 -1.25 -10.09
N TYR A 138 21.65 0.01 -9.79
CA TYR A 138 20.70 0.82 -10.55
C TYR A 138 21.26 2.20 -10.94
N TRP A 139 22.09 2.80 -10.09
CA TRP A 139 22.50 4.20 -10.19
C TRP A 139 24.01 4.37 -10.48
N ASN A 140 24.70 3.30 -10.86
CA ASN A 140 26.09 3.34 -11.28
C ASN A 140 26.21 3.43 -12.80
#